data_AF-A0A3S0PT19-F1
#
_entry.id   AF-A0A3S0PT19-F1
#
_cell.length_a   1.000
_cell.length_b   1.000
_cell.length_c   1.000
_cell.angle_alpha   90.00
_cell.angle_beta   90.00
_cell.angle_gamma   90.00
#
_symmetry.space_group_name_H-M   'P 1'
#
loop_
_entity.id
_entity.type
_entity.pdbx_description
1 polymer ?
#
loop_
_entity_poly.entity_id
_entity_poly.type
_entity_poly.pdbx_seq_one_letter_code
_entity_poly.pdbx_strand_id
1 'polypeptide(L)' 'MVKEKNDDISHLMTETLANLYFEQKLYSKAVKAFEILKKKYPEKADYFNAKIKDVNDSKSGK' A
#
# COMPACT_ATOMS: atom_id res chain seq x y z
N MET A 1 6.62 -15.35 -20.67
CA MET A 1 5.65 -15.42 -19.55
C MET A 1 6.30 -14.78 -18.33
N VAL A 2 6.20 -13.47 -18.16
CA VAL A 2 6.79 -12.79 -16.98
C VAL A 2 5.80 -12.98 -15.83
N LYS A 3 6.01 -14.02 -15.01
CA LYS A 3 5.35 -14.10 -13.71
C LYS A 3 5.91 -12.96 -12.87
N GLU A 4 5.18 -11.85 -12.83
CA GLU A 4 5.55 -10.68 -12.03
C GLU A 4 5.78 -11.13 -10.60
N LYS A 5 7.03 -10.97 -10.18
CA LYS A 5 7.59 -11.26 -8.86
C LYS A 5 6.98 -10.30 -7.81
N ASN A 6 5.67 -10.36 -7.62
CA ASN A 6 4.97 -9.54 -6.62
C ASN A 6 5.51 -9.81 -5.20
N ASP A 7 6.06 -11.00 -4.95
CA ASP A 7 6.74 -11.35 -3.71
C ASP A 7 8.09 -10.63 -3.54
N ASP A 8 8.88 -10.44 -4.61
CA ASP A 8 10.21 -9.80 -4.51
C ASP A 8 10.13 -8.31 -4.12
N ILE A 9 9.09 -7.61 -4.57
CA ILE A 9 8.93 -6.18 -4.29
C ILE A 9 8.33 -5.92 -2.91
N SER A 10 7.77 -6.94 -2.23
CA SER A 10 7.17 -6.76 -0.91
C SER A 10 8.18 -6.26 0.11
N HIS A 11 9.44 -6.70 0.03
CA HIS A 11 10.50 -6.20 0.91
C HIS A 11 10.89 -4.74 0.63
N LEU A 12 10.65 -4.25 -0.59
CA LEU A 12 10.96 -2.88 -1.02
C LEU A 12 9.88 -1.87 -0.64
N MET A 13 8.75 -2.33 -0.09
CA MET A 13 7.66 -1.44 0.31
C MET A 13 8.10 -0.52 1.46
N THR A 14 7.89 0.77 1.25
CA THR A 14 8.17 1.86 2.21
C THR A 14 6.98 2.83 2.23
N GLU A 15 6.84 3.61 3.29
CA GLU A 15 5.75 4.60 3.41
C GLU A 15 5.75 5.57 2.21
N THR A 16 6.93 6.04 1.80
CA THR A 16 7.10 6.92 0.63
C THR A 16 6.64 6.26 -0.66
N LEU A 17 6.99 4.99 -0.89
CA LEU A 17 6.57 4.26 -2.09
C LEU A 17 5.06 4.01 -2.11
N ALA A 18 4.46 3.69 -0.96
CA ALA A 18 3.02 3.53 -0.84
C ALA A 18 2.27 4.84 -1.12
N ASN A 19 2.76 5.97 -0.61
CA ASN A 19 2.23 7.30 -0.90
C ASN A 19 2.40 7.66 -2.38
N LEU A 20 3.53 7.34 -2.99
CA LEU A 20 3.76 7.55 -4.42
C LEU A 20 2.73 6.77 -5.27
N TYR A 21 2.41 5.53 -4.91
CA TYR A 21 1.32 4.79 -5.58
C TYR A 21 -0.03 5.47 -5.40
N PHE A 22 -0.30 6.04 -4.23
CA PHE A 22 -1.53 6.78 -3.98
C PHE A 22 -1.62 8.06 -4.83
N GLU A 23 -0.55 8.85 -4.90
CA GLU A 23 -0.46 10.05 -5.74
C GLU A 23 -0.65 9.76 -7.22
N GLN A 24 -0.11 8.62 -7.69
CA GLN A 24 -0.32 8.13 -9.07
C GLN A 24 -1.71 7.53 -9.30
N LYS A 25 -2.63 7.61 -8.31
CA LYS A 25 -3.96 6.99 -8.32
C LYS A 25 -3.94 5.47 -8.51
N LEU A 26 -2.80 4.82 -8.26
CA LEU A 26 -2.62 3.37 -8.28
C LEU A 26 -3.08 2.77 -6.95
N TYR A 27 -4.35 3.00 -6.61
CA TYR A 27 -4.91 2.67 -5.29
C TYR A 27 -4.73 1.21 -4.91
N SER A 28 -4.90 0.27 -5.85
CA SER A 28 -4.69 -1.16 -5.61
C SER A 28 -3.25 -1.48 -5.21
N LYS A 29 -2.25 -0.76 -5.76
CA LYS A 29 -0.84 -0.93 -5.37
C LYS A 29 -0.55 -0.25 -4.02
N ALA A 30 -1.12 0.93 -3.79
CA ALA A 30 -1.00 1.65 -2.52
C ALA A 30 -1.56 0.81 -1.35
N VAL A 31 -2.75 0.23 -1.49
CA VAL A 31 -3.35 -0.64 -0.46
C VAL A 31 -2.43 -1.84 -0.16
N LYS A 32 -1.97 -2.55 -1.19
CA LYS A 32 -1.05 -3.68 -0.99
C LYS A 32 0.24 -3.26 -0.28
N ALA A 33 0.82 -2.13 -0.66
CA ALA A 33 2.02 -1.60 -0.02
C ALA A 33 1.79 -1.32 1.47
N PHE A 34 0.69 -0.66 1.82
CA PHE A 34 0.32 -0.40 3.22
C PHE A 34 0.00 -1.68 3.99
N GLU A 35 -0.59 -2.70 3.37
CA GLU A 35 -0.82 -4.01 4.00
C GLU A 35 0.50 -4.73 4.31
N ILE A 36 1.47 -4.66 3.41
CA ILE A 36 2.81 -5.23 3.64
C ILE A 36 3.51 -4.49 4.77
N LEU A 37 3.47 -3.15 4.76
CA LEU A 37 4.02 -2.33 5.83
C LEU A 37 3.37 -2.61 7.19
N LYS A 38 2.05 -2.79 7.23
CA LYS A 38 1.32 -3.22 8.43
C LYS A 38 1.84 -4.54 8.98
N LYS A 39 2.08 -5.53 8.12
CA LYS A 39 2.63 -6.83 8.53
C LYS A 39 4.07 -6.71 9.04
N LYS A 40 4.86 -5.79 8.47
CA LYS A 40 6.26 -5.55 8.85
C LYS A 40 6.40 -4.75 10.16
N TYR A 41 5.47 -3.83 10.40
CA TYR A 41 5.46 -2.89 11.53
C TYR A 41 4.10 -3.00 12.25
N PRO A 42 3.84 -4.10 12.96
CA PRO A 42 2.57 -4.31 13.66
C PRO A 42 2.28 -3.23 14.71
N GLU A 43 3.32 -2.59 15.27
CA GLU A 43 3.19 -1.46 16.20
C GLU A 43 2.56 -0.21 15.57
N LYS A 44 2.61 -0.10 14.23
CA LYS A 44 1.97 0.97 13.45
C LYS A 44 0.72 0.46 12.70
N ALA A 45 0.17 -0.69 13.08
CA ALA A 45 -0.92 -1.30 12.33
C ALA A 45 -2.14 -0.37 12.18
N ASP A 46 -2.50 0.36 13.25
CA ASP A 46 -3.61 1.31 13.23
C ASP A 46 -3.37 2.48 12.27
N TYR A 47 -2.13 2.99 12.23
CA TYR A 47 -1.73 4.03 11.28
C TYR A 47 -1.89 3.55 9.83
N PHE A 48 -1.43 2.33 9.52
CA PHE A 48 -1.57 1.77 8.17
C PHE A 48 -3.02 1.43 7.83
N ASN A 49 -3.83 0.98 8.79
CA ASN A 49 -5.27 0.77 8.58
C ASN A 49 -5.97 2.09 8.22
N ALA A 50 -5.63 3.20 8.88
CA ALA A 50 -6.15 4.52 8.53
C ALA A 50 -5.76 4.92 7.10
N LYS A 51 -4.48 4.75 6.71
CA LYS A 51 -4.03 5.04 5.33
C LYS A 51 -4.75 4.19 4.28
N ILE A 52 -4.95 2.90 4.54
CA ILE A 52 -5.70 2.01 3.63
C ILE A 52 -7.14 2.50 3.47
N LYS A 53 -7.76 2.97 4.55
CA LYS A 53 -9.10 3.55 4.51
C LYS A 53 -9.13 4.80 3.65
N ASP A 54 -8.21 5.75 3.85
CA ASP A 54 -8.10 6.97 3.04
C ASP A 54 -7.94 6.66 1.53
N VAL A 55 -7.12 5.65 1.22
CA VAL A 55 -6.91 5.16 -0.15
C VAL A 55 -8.20 4.59 -0.75
N ASN A 56 -8.95 3.80 0.02
CA ASN A 56 -10.22 3.23 -0.43
C ASN A 56 -11.32 4.28 -0.60
N ASP A 57 -11.36 5.28 0.28
CA ASP A 57 -12.28 6.41 0.18
C ASP A 57 -11.99 7.22 -1.10
N SER A 58 -10.71 7.44 -1.40
CA SER A 58 -10.26 8.11 -2.64
C SER A 58 -10.51 7.28 -3.89
N LYS A 59 -10.46 5.95 -3.79
CA LYS A 59 -10.79 5.01 -4.88
C LYS A 59 -12.28 5.01 -5.19
N SER A 60 -13.15 5.11 -4.18
CA SER A 60 -14.61 5.09 -4.37
C SER A 60 -15.16 6.37 -4.96
N GLY A 61 -14.36 7.44 -5.11
CA GLY A 61 -14.78 8.67 -5.78
C GLY A 61 -16.08 9.23 -5.18
N LYS A 62 -15.98 9.86 -4.01
CA LYS A 62 -16.97 10.89 -3.69
C LYS A 62 -16.78 12.10 -4.60
#